data_AF-A0A520I1V0-F1
#
_entry.id   AF-A0A520I1V0-F1
#
_cell.length_a   1.000
_cell.length_b   1.000
_cell.length_c   1.000
_cell.angle_alpha   90.00
_cell.angle_beta   90.00
_cell.angle_gamma   90.00
#
_symmetry.space_group_name_H-M   'P 1'
#
loop_
_entity.id
_entity.type
_entity.pdbx_description
1 polymer ?
#
loop_
_entity_poly.entity_id
_entity_poly.type
_entity_poly.pdbx_seq_one_letter_code
_entity_poly.pdbx_strand_id
1 'polypeptide(L)'
;EFVVNRTNAALNVGFKPYGPIAVSFPATSGKSFRMVFSKSNGFGLAEVLLSETPVVENYIEKTLAKMFQTPLPYWHEYQWADQAVVDNNSLVIDPATVVDLTKFMSATGQLNWDIPAGDWTVMRTGMLPTGVQNGPASPEGTGLEIDKMSKEHVASHFDAFLGELLRRIPAADRKTWKVVVEDSYETGGQNWTDGMIEKFKTNYGYDPLPYLPVIQGEVVGDQNKSDRFLWDLRRFIADRVAYDYVGGLRDVSHKNGLTTWLENYGHWGFPGEFLQYGGQSDEIGGEFWSEGELGNIENRAASSAAHIYGKVKVSAESFTAGDKPYQRYPYIMKQRGDRFFTEGINNTLLHLFIQQPSDDKIPGINANFGNEFNRHNTWFSYMDLFIGYLKRSNFMLQQGKYVADVAYFIGEDAPKMTGITDPELPAGYSFDYINAEVIHNRVKVKDGRMVLPDGMSYKLLVLPKLKTIRPELLAKIKELVAQGANILGPAPERSPSLTGFPEADAKVKTMAAEIWG
;
A
#
# COMPACT_ATOMS: atom_id res chain seq x y z
N GLU A 1 -7.38 21.25 16.53
CA GLU A 1 -8.39 21.09 15.46
C GLU A 1 -8.13 19.76 14.78
N PHE A 2 -9.17 19.03 14.37
CA PHE A 2 -9.04 17.74 13.70
C PHE A 2 -10.16 17.55 12.69
N VAL A 3 -9.96 16.68 11.71
CA VAL A 3 -10.93 16.39 10.65
C VAL A 3 -11.84 15.24 11.09
N VAL A 4 -13.15 15.44 10.92
CA VAL A 4 -14.17 14.41 11.14
C VAL A 4 -14.65 13.93 9.77
N ASN A 5 -14.23 12.72 9.36
CA ASN A 5 -14.64 12.14 8.10
C ASN A 5 -15.06 10.68 8.26
N ARG A 6 -16.32 10.37 7.93
CA ARG A 6 -16.88 9.01 7.79
C ARG A 6 -17.91 8.97 6.63
N THR A 7 -17.64 9.72 5.56
CA THR A 7 -18.59 9.92 4.46
C THR A 7 -18.75 8.70 3.55
N ASN A 8 -17.74 7.83 3.47
CA ASN A 8 -17.80 6.64 2.63
C ASN A 8 -17.98 5.37 3.50
N ALA A 9 -19.12 4.70 3.39
CA ALA A 9 -19.43 3.50 4.17
C ALA A 9 -19.06 2.17 3.48
N ALA A 10 -18.45 2.22 2.30
CA ALA A 10 -18.10 1.02 1.56
C ALA A 10 -17.02 0.21 2.30
N LEU A 11 -17.11 -1.13 2.26
CA LEU A 11 -16.17 -2.00 2.97
C LEU A 11 -14.76 -1.99 2.35
N ASN A 12 -14.64 -1.64 1.07
CA ASN A 12 -13.33 -1.41 0.45
C ASN A 12 -12.63 -0.15 1.00
N VAL A 13 -13.28 0.71 1.79
CA VAL A 13 -12.58 1.75 2.56
C VAL A 13 -12.46 1.41 4.05
N GLY A 14 -12.60 0.13 4.40
CA GLY A 14 -12.39 -0.40 5.75
C GLY A 14 -13.60 -1.15 6.31
N PHE A 15 -13.32 -2.22 7.05
CA PHE A 15 -14.31 -3.12 7.65
C PHE A 15 -15.00 -2.57 8.92
N LYS A 16 -14.60 -1.39 9.40
CA LYS A 16 -15.36 -0.60 10.40
C LYS A 16 -15.78 0.75 9.79
N PRO A 17 -16.78 0.78 8.89
CA PRO A 17 -17.10 1.96 8.09
C PRO A 17 -17.39 3.24 8.91
N TYR A 18 -17.99 3.09 10.09
CA TYR A 18 -18.30 4.17 11.03
C TYR A 18 -17.52 4.06 12.35
N GLY A 19 -16.31 3.49 12.33
CA GLY A 19 -15.46 3.43 13.54
C GLY A 19 -15.25 4.83 14.15
N PRO A 20 -15.08 4.94 15.47
CA PRO A 20 -14.97 6.24 16.14
C PRO A 20 -13.79 7.05 15.61
N ILE A 21 -13.91 8.38 15.68
CA ILE A 21 -12.78 9.28 15.49
C ILE A 21 -12.21 9.55 16.87
N ALA A 22 -11.07 8.92 17.15
CA ALA A 22 -10.42 8.99 18.45
C ALA A 22 -9.40 10.11 18.48
N VAL A 23 -9.58 11.04 19.42
CA VAL A 23 -8.70 12.17 19.66
C VAL A 23 -8.36 12.21 21.14
N SER A 24 -7.07 12.29 21.45
CA SER A 24 -6.54 12.52 22.77
C SER A 24 -6.06 13.97 22.84
N PHE A 25 -6.09 14.55 24.02
CA PHE A 25 -5.63 15.91 24.24
C PHE A 25 -5.10 16.03 25.67
N PRO A 26 -4.27 17.05 25.97
CA PRO A 26 -3.75 17.24 27.32
C PRO A 26 -4.85 17.23 28.37
N ALA A 27 -4.58 16.61 29.52
CA ALA A 27 -5.55 16.51 30.62
C ALA A 27 -6.17 17.88 30.92
N THR A 28 -7.50 17.95 30.80
CA THR A 28 -8.26 19.19 30.89
C THR A 28 -9.42 19.01 31.85
N SER A 29 -9.45 19.81 32.92
CA SER A 29 -10.55 19.80 33.88
C SER A 29 -11.52 20.94 33.61
N GLY A 30 -12.82 20.65 33.63
CA GLY A 30 -13.86 21.66 33.45
C GLY A 30 -15.25 21.08 33.70
N LYS A 31 -16.21 21.97 33.98
CA LYS A 31 -17.64 21.59 34.10
C LYS A 31 -18.37 21.64 32.76
N SER A 32 -17.73 22.14 31.72
CA SER A 32 -18.33 22.32 30.40
C SER A 32 -17.27 22.22 29.33
N PHE A 33 -17.54 21.41 28.31
CA PHE A 33 -16.70 21.24 27.13
C PHE A 33 -17.49 21.68 25.91
N ARG A 34 -16.81 22.30 24.93
CA ARG A 34 -17.43 22.78 23.70
C ARG A 34 -16.70 22.20 22.51
N MET A 35 -17.41 21.42 21.71
CA MET A 35 -16.97 20.99 20.38
C MET A 35 -17.55 21.96 19.34
N VAL A 36 -16.69 22.57 18.52
CA VAL A 36 -17.10 23.55 17.50
C VAL A 36 -16.78 23.00 16.12
N PHE A 37 -17.77 22.97 15.24
CA PHE A 37 -17.62 22.55 13.84
C PHE A 37 -17.54 23.80 12.96
N SER A 38 -16.33 24.09 12.45
CA SER A 38 -16.05 25.29 11.64
C SER A 38 -16.36 25.11 10.15
N LYS A 39 -16.31 23.88 9.65
CA LYS A 39 -16.59 23.50 8.25
C LYS A 39 -17.35 22.18 8.23
N SER A 40 -18.48 22.13 7.51
CA SER A 40 -19.25 20.89 7.35
C SER A 40 -20.05 20.89 6.06
N ASN A 41 -20.22 19.71 5.45
CA ASN A 41 -21.08 19.49 4.29
C ASN A 41 -22.40 18.76 4.68
N GLY A 42 -22.87 19.01 5.92
CA GLY A 42 -23.94 18.23 6.56
C GLY A 42 -23.40 16.95 7.20
N PHE A 43 -23.74 16.73 8.48
CA PHE A 43 -23.36 15.54 9.23
C PHE A 43 -24.36 15.27 10.36
N GLY A 44 -24.37 14.03 10.84
CA GLY A 44 -25.02 13.65 12.09
C GLY A 44 -23.97 13.09 13.06
N LEU A 45 -24.17 13.33 14.35
CA LEU A 45 -23.39 12.68 15.40
C LEU A 45 -24.22 11.52 15.94
N ALA A 46 -23.66 10.31 15.88
CA ALA A 46 -24.26 9.15 16.54
C ALA A 46 -23.98 9.19 18.05
N GLU A 47 -22.74 9.51 18.42
CA GLU A 47 -22.27 9.54 19.81
C GLU A 47 -21.08 10.51 19.94
N VAL A 48 -20.95 11.13 21.11
CA VAL A 48 -19.74 11.85 21.53
C VAL A 48 -19.40 11.35 22.93
N LEU A 49 -18.30 10.61 23.04
CA LEU A 49 -17.77 10.13 24.31
C LEU A 49 -16.63 11.05 24.76
N LEU A 50 -16.77 11.64 25.94
CA LEU A 50 -15.70 12.32 26.64
C LEU A 50 -15.24 11.41 27.78
N SER A 51 -13.97 11.01 27.75
CA SER A 51 -13.39 10.00 28.65
C SER A 51 -12.30 10.59 29.52
N GLU A 52 -12.19 10.11 30.76
CA GLU A 52 -11.05 10.36 31.65
C GLU A 52 -9.85 9.46 31.28
N THR A 53 -10.11 8.27 30.76
CA THR A 53 -9.07 7.35 30.25
C THR A 53 -8.59 7.81 28.87
N PRO A 54 -7.27 7.89 28.64
CA PRO A 54 -6.72 8.26 27.35
C PRO A 54 -7.03 7.21 26.29
N VAL A 55 -7.11 7.65 25.04
CA VAL A 55 -7.30 6.79 23.87
C VAL A 55 -6.13 6.97 22.91
N VAL A 56 -5.73 5.90 22.24
CA VAL A 56 -4.77 5.98 21.13
C VAL A 56 -5.43 6.71 19.97
N GLU A 57 -4.90 7.89 19.63
CA GLU A 57 -5.44 8.73 18.56
C GLU A 57 -5.45 8.01 17.22
N ASN A 58 -6.53 8.18 16.46
CA ASN A 58 -6.68 7.59 15.12
C ASN A 58 -6.47 6.06 15.10
N TYR A 59 -6.72 5.34 16.20
CA TYR A 59 -6.47 3.89 16.25
C TYR A 59 -7.25 3.11 15.18
N ILE A 60 -8.44 3.58 14.78
CA ILE A 60 -9.24 2.97 13.72
C ILE A 60 -8.51 3.02 12.36
N GLU A 61 -7.87 4.14 12.04
CA GLU A 61 -7.04 4.31 10.84
C GLU A 61 -5.69 3.59 10.97
N LYS A 62 -5.06 3.70 12.14
CA LYS A 62 -3.77 3.06 12.44
C LYS A 62 -3.85 1.53 12.47
N THR A 63 -5.04 0.96 12.63
CA THR A 63 -5.32 -0.50 12.55
C THR A 63 -5.89 -0.92 11.20
N LEU A 64 -5.95 -0.03 10.21
CA LEU A 64 -6.51 -0.26 8.87
C LEU A 64 -8.01 -0.64 8.87
N ALA A 65 -8.70 -0.45 9.99
CA ALA A 65 -10.14 -0.70 10.10
C ALA A 65 -10.97 0.37 9.39
N LYS A 66 -10.40 1.56 9.22
CA LYS A 66 -10.85 2.59 8.29
C LYS A 66 -9.67 3.08 7.46
N MET A 67 -9.84 3.08 6.15
CA MET A 67 -8.83 3.56 5.20
C MET A 67 -9.20 4.94 4.66
N PHE A 68 -8.30 5.53 3.88
CA PHE A 68 -8.56 6.80 3.23
C PHE A 68 -9.83 6.73 2.37
N GLN A 69 -10.65 7.78 2.46
CA GLN A 69 -12.05 7.74 2.01
C GLN A 69 -12.28 8.26 0.59
N THR A 70 -11.21 8.50 -0.16
CA THR A 70 -11.24 8.83 -1.58
C THR A 70 -10.24 7.93 -2.32
N PRO A 71 -10.28 7.86 -3.67
CA PRO A 71 -9.45 6.92 -4.40
C PRO A 71 -7.94 7.16 -4.24
N LEU A 72 -7.51 8.40 -4.00
CA LEU A 72 -6.11 8.81 -4.10
C LEU A 72 -5.54 9.29 -2.76
N PRO A 73 -5.03 8.37 -1.91
CA PRO A 73 -4.28 8.79 -0.74
C PRO A 73 -2.92 9.35 -1.15
N TYR A 74 -2.67 10.61 -0.80
CA TYR A 74 -1.38 11.25 -1.00
C TYR A 74 -0.36 10.84 0.08
N TRP A 75 0.89 11.24 -0.12
CA TRP A 75 2.04 10.95 0.74
C TRP A 75 1.76 11.03 2.26
N HIS A 76 0.96 12.01 2.70
CA HIS A 76 0.76 12.37 4.11
C HIS A 76 -0.41 11.63 4.81
N GLU A 77 -1.26 10.90 4.09
CA GLU A 77 -2.54 10.40 4.63
C GLU A 77 -2.42 9.31 5.71
N TYR A 78 -1.23 8.69 5.83
CA TYR A 78 -0.90 7.69 6.84
C TYR A 78 0.33 8.12 7.66
N GLN A 79 0.43 9.42 7.91
CA GLN A 79 1.42 10.03 8.79
C GLN A 79 0.66 10.80 9.86
N TRP A 80 0.91 10.48 11.12
CA TRP A 80 0.22 11.08 12.25
C TRP A 80 1.17 11.98 13.03
N ALA A 81 0.61 13.03 13.63
CA ALA A 81 1.33 13.85 14.59
C ALA A 81 1.64 13.06 15.87
N ASP A 82 2.64 13.53 16.61
CA ASP A 82 2.94 13.01 17.93
C ASP A 82 1.75 13.25 18.87
N GLN A 83 1.31 12.19 19.56
CA GLN A 83 0.19 12.24 20.49
C GLN A 83 0.54 13.01 21.76
N ALA A 84 -0.48 13.58 22.40
CA ALA A 84 -0.35 14.20 23.71
C ALA A 84 0.21 13.21 24.75
N VAL A 85 1.10 13.70 25.61
CA VAL A 85 1.67 12.89 26.69
C VAL A 85 0.58 12.56 27.70
N VAL A 86 0.43 11.28 28.01
CA VAL A 86 -0.39 10.85 29.15
C VAL A 86 0.38 11.17 30.42
N ASP A 87 -0.15 12.06 31.24
CA ASP A 87 0.47 12.55 32.46
C ASP A 87 0.17 11.70 33.70
N ASN A 88 -0.85 10.84 33.62
CA ASN A 88 -1.20 9.90 34.68
C ASN A 88 -1.04 8.43 34.23
N ASN A 89 0.06 7.81 34.67
CA ASN A 89 0.37 6.40 34.39
C ASN A 89 -0.62 5.41 35.01
N SER A 90 -1.50 5.82 35.93
CA SER A 90 -2.54 4.91 36.45
C SER A 90 -3.68 4.67 35.46
N LEU A 91 -3.73 5.43 34.36
CA LEU A 91 -4.79 5.37 33.34
C LEU A 91 -4.35 4.59 32.09
N VAL A 92 -3.14 4.04 32.08
CA VAL A 92 -2.60 3.24 30.98
C VAL A 92 -2.36 1.82 31.45
N ILE A 93 -2.42 0.88 30.51
CA ILE A 93 -2.23 -0.54 30.80
C ILE A 93 -0.72 -0.81 30.85
N ASP A 94 -0.19 -1.32 31.97
CA ASP A 94 1.18 -1.84 32.00
C ASP A 94 1.23 -3.16 31.19
N PRO A 95 2.00 -3.25 30.09
CA PRO A 95 2.10 -4.47 29.31
C PRO A 95 2.56 -5.68 30.15
N ALA A 96 3.32 -5.47 31.23
CA ALA A 96 3.76 -6.55 32.11
C ALA A 96 2.63 -7.16 32.94
N THR A 97 1.50 -6.46 33.08
CA THR A 97 0.32 -6.94 33.84
C THR A 97 -0.71 -7.65 32.98
N VAL A 98 -0.54 -7.65 31.65
CA VAL A 98 -1.45 -8.34 30.74
C VAL A 98 -1.23 -9.85 30.84
N VAL A 99 -2.31 -10.59 31.11
CA VAL A 99 -2.28 -12.05 31.28
C VAL A 99 -2.98 -12.71 30.10
N ASP A 100 -2.30 -13.66 29.45
CA ASP A 100 -2.91 -14.50 28.42
C ASP A 100 -3.83 -15.56 29.04
N LEU A 101 -5.14 -15.37 28.82
CA LEU A 101 -6.18 -16.27 29.30
C LEU A 101 -6.61 -17.34 28.29
N THR A 102 -5.98 -17.40 27.12
CA THR A 102 -6.42 -18.25 26.00
C THR A 102 -6.57 -19.72 26.41
N LYS A 103 -5.61 -20.26 27.17
CA LYS A 103 -5.65 -21.67 27.64
C LYS A 103 -6.76 -21.98 28.64
N PHE A 104 -7.37 -20.96 29.25
CA PHE A 104 -8.46 -21.10 30.23
C PHE A 104 -9.84 -21.04 29.57
N MET A 105 -9.90 -20.74 28.27
CA MET A 105 -11.14 -20.72 27.50
C MET A 105 -11.43 -22.12 26.95
N SER A 106 -12.60 -22.66 27.26
CA SER A 106 -13.06 -23.94 26.69
C SER A 106 -13.49 -23.77 25.22
N ALA A 107 -13.60 -24.88 24.49
CA ALA A 107 -14.15 -24.90 23.13
C ALA A 107 -15.61 -24.42 23.04
N THR A 108 -16.36 -24.43 24.16
CA THR A 108 -17.73 -23.89 24.23
C THR A 108 -17.79 -22.40 24.57
N GLY A 109 -16.64 -21.75 24.79
CA GLY A 109 -16.55 -20.34 25.15
C GLY A 109 -16.73 -20.04 26.64
N GLN A 110 -16.60 -21.04 27.51
CA GLN A 110 -16.60 -20.85 28.96
C GLN A 110 -15.17 -20.56 29.45
N LEU A 111 -14.98 -19.45 30.16
CA LEU A 111 -13.70 -19.09 30.78
C LEU A 111 -13.61 -19.67 32.19
N ASN A 112 -12.65 -20.55 32.43
CA ASN A 112 -12.37 -21.15 33.74
C ASN A 112 -11.00 -20.67 34.24
N TRP A 113 -10.99 -19.54 34.94
CA TRP A 113 -9.78 -18.89 35.42
C TRP A 113 -9.88 -18.58 36.92
N ASP A 114 -8.89 -19.02 37.69
CA ASP A 114 -8.75 -18.67 39.12
C ASP A 114 -8.28 -17.22 39.23
N ILE A 115 -9.24 -16.30 39.26
CA ILE A 115 -9.02 -14.85 39.22
C ILE A 115 -8.31 -14.35 40.50
N PRO A 116 -7.13 -13.70 40.38
CA PRO A 116 -6.49 -13.04 41.52
C PRO A 116 -7.36 -11.88 42.06
N ALA A 117 -7.18 -11.53 43.34
CA ALA A 117 -7.87 -10.38 43.93
C ALA A 117 -7.57 -9.07 43.17
N GLY A 118 -8.60 -8.24 42.99
CA GLY A 118 -8.54 -6.98 42.25
C GLY A 118 -9.66 -6.87 41.20
N ASP A 119 -9.75 -5.71 40.55
CA ASP A 119 -10.65 -5.49 39.43
C ASP A 119 -9.93 -5.82 38.12
N TRP A 120 -10.56 -6.64 37.28
CA TRP A 120 -9.98 -7.11 36.02
C TRP A 120 -10.89 -6.82 34.84
N THR A 121 -10.30 -6.32 33.75
CA THR A 121 -10.96 -6.28 32.44
C THR A 121 -10.58 -7.53 31.66
N VAL A 122 -11.58 -8.34 31.28
CA VAL A 122 -11.37 -9.51 30.42
C VAL A 122 -11.66 -9.13 28.96
N MET A 123 -10.62 -9.09 28.13
CA MET A 123 -10.75 -8.81 26.69
C MET A 123 -10.77 -10.12 25.89
N ARG A 124 -11.94 -10.48 25.35
CA ARG A 124 -12.07 -11.62 24.42
C ARG A 124 -11.90 -11.13 22.99
N THR A 125 -10.80 -11.49 22.35
CA THR A 125 -10.51 -11.16 20.95
C THR A 125 -10.83 -12.33 20.02
N GLY A 126 -11.05 -12.00 18.75
CA GLY A 126 -11.28 -12.95 17.67
C GLY A 126 -11.18 -12.21 16.33
N MET A 127 -11.23 -12.96 15.23
CA MET A 127 -11.22 -12.39 13.88
C MET A 127 -12.43 -12.89 13.09
N LEU A 128 -12.86 -12.09 12.13
CA LEU A 128 -13.92 -12.38 11.18
C LEU A 128 -13.47 -11.91 9.79
N PRO A 129 -14.01 -12.46 8.69
CA PRO A 129 -13.81 -11.89 7.37
C PRO A 129 -14.23 -10.41 7.34
N THR A 130 -13.53 -9.59 6.54
CA THR A 130 -13.84 -8.16 6.36
C THR A 130 -15.21 -7.93 5.71
N GLY A 131 -15.75 -8.96 5.03
CA GLY A 131 -17.00 -8.90 4.29
C GLY A 131 -16.86 -8.31 2.88
N VAL A 132 -15.65 -7.90 2.48
CA VAL A 132 -15.39 -7.42 1.11
C VAL A 132 -15.48 -8.59 0.14
N GLN A 133 -16.09 -8.35 -1.01
CA GLN A 133 -16.24 -9.30 -2.11
C GLN A 133 -15.58 -8.75 -3.36
N ASN A 134 -15.19 -9.64 -4.27
CA ASN A 134 -14.71 -9.23 -5.59
C ASN A 134 -15.83 -8.55 -6.40
N GLY A 135 -15.45 -7.65 -7.30
CA GLY A 135 -16.38 -7.03 -8.22
C GLY A 135 -15.67 -6.18 -9.28
N PRO A 136 -16.34 -5.93 -10.43
CA PRO A 136 -17.64 -6.47 -10.83
C PRO A 136 -17.56 -7.94 -11.28
N ALA A 137 -18.51 -8.78 -10.83
CA ALA A 137 -18.63 -10.18 -11.24
C ALA A 137 -20.10 -10.63 -11.29
N SER A 138 -20.40 -11.72 -12.01
CA SER A 138 -21.72 -12.35 -11.97
C SER A 138 -21.94 -13.01 -10.59
N PRO A 139 -23.19 -13.23 -10.14
CA PRO A 139 -23.45 -13.84 -8.84
C PRO A 139 -22.72 -15.17 -8.59
N GLU A 140 -22.51 -15.98 -9.64
CA GLU A 140 -21.81 -17.26 -9.57
C GLU A 140 -20.29 -17.13 -9.42
N GLY A 141 -19.73 -15.99 -9.84
CA GLY A 141 -18.31 -15.64 -9.72
C GLY A 141 -18.00 -14.66 -8.59
N THR A 142 -19.01 -14.27 -7.79
CA THR A 142 -18.86 -13.36 -6.65
C THR A 142 -18.67 -14.13 -5.36
N GLY A 143 -17.66 -13.77 -4.59
CA GLY A 143 -17.34 -14.35 -3.30
C GLY A 143 -16.52 -13.40 -2.43
N LEU A 144 -16.23 -13.83 -1.20
CA LEU A 144 -15.36 -13.07 -0.32
C LEU A 144 -13.95 -12.98 -0.89
N GLU A 145 -13.34 -11.82 -0.73
CA GLU A 145 -11.93 -11.62 -0.99
C GLU A 145 -11.07 -12.52 -0.10
N ILE A 146 -10.00 -13.06 -0.68
CA ILE A 146 -9.06 -13.92 0.05
C ILE A 146 -8.24 -13.12 1.07
N ASP A 147 -7.76 -13.80 2.11
CA ASP A 147 -6.77 -13.24 3.03
C ASP A 147 -5.44 -12.99 2.28
N LYS A 148 -5.09 -11.72 2.11
CA LYS A 148 -3.90 -11.25 1.39
C LYS A 148 -2.59 -11.45 2.18
N MET A 149 -2.64 -11.95 3.41
CA MET A 149 -1.48 -12.28 4.24
C MET A 149 -1.24 -13.79 4.36
N SER A 150 -1.83 -14.60 3.46
CA SER A 150 -1.70 -16.05 3.45
C SER A 150 -1.40 -16.62 2.07
N LYS A 151 -0.15 -17.05 1.85
CA LYS A 151 0.27 -17.79 0.64
C LYS A 151 -0.58 -19.03 0.37
N GLU A 152 -1.04 -19.70 1.43
CA GLU A 152 -1.86 -20.90 1.33
C GLU A 152 -3.23 -20.56 0.73
N HIS A 153 -3.89 -19.50 1.23
CA HIS A 153 -5.17 -19.06 0.69
C HIS A 153 -5.06 -18.56 -0.75
N VAL A 154 -3.97 -17.84 -1.08
CA VAL A 154 -3.67 -17.44 -2.46
C VAL A 154 -3.53 -18.63 -3.39
N ALA A 155 -2.77 -19.66 -2.99
CA ALA A 155 -2.61 -20.87 -3.78
C ALA A 155 -3.94 -21.64 -3.96
N SER A 156 -4.76 -21.72 -2.90
CA SER A 156 -6.08 -22.35 -2.97
C SER A 156 -7.03 -21.61 -3.91
N HIS A 157 -7.00 -20.28 -3.92
CA HIS A 157 -7.81 -19.46 -4.81
C HIS A 157 -7.36 -19.55 -6.26
N PHE A 158 -6.04 -19.50 -6.50
CA PHE A 158 -5.46 -19.79 -7.80
C PHE A 158 -5.95 -21.14 -8.33
N ASP A 159 -5.84 -22.22 -7.53
CA ASP A 159 -6.24 -23.57 -7.96
C ASP A 159 -7.75 -23.66 -8.25
N ALA A 160 -8.58 -23.03 -7.43
CA ALA A 160 -10.03 -23.05 -7.57
C ALA A 160 -10.52 -22.30 -8.84
N PHE A 161 -9.80 -21.26 -9.28
CA PHE A 161 -10.19 -20.46 -10.44
C PHE A 161 -9.29 -20.70 -11.66
N LEU A 162 -8.06 -20.19 -11.63
CA LEU A 162 -7.11 -20.28 -12.75
C LEU A 162 -6.65 -21.73 -12.99
N GLY A 163 -6.47 -22.50 -11.92
CA GLY A 163 -6.19 -23.94 -12.01
C GLY A 163 -7.31 -24.72 -12.71
N GLU A 164 -8.57 -24.32 -12.50
CA GLU A 164 -9.71 -24.94 -13.17
C GLU A 164 -9.75 -24.58 -14.67
N LEU A 165 -9.43 -23.33 -15.03
CA LEU A 165 -9.26 -22.95 -16.43
C LEU A 165 -8.14 -23.77 -17.09
N LEU A 166 -7.01 -23.94 -16.40
CA LEU A 166 -5.91 -24.79 -16.89
C LEU A 166 -6.41 -26.21 -17.10
N ARG A 167 -7.12 -26.82 -16.15
CA ARG A 167 -7.66 -28.19 -16.30
C ARG A 167 -8.61 -28.33 -17.49
N ARG A 168 -9.45 -27.32 -17.74
CA ARG A 168 -10.44 -27.31 -18.85
C ARG A 168 -9.81 -27.10 -20.23
N ILE A 169 -8.75 -26.30 -20.33
CA ILE A 169 -8.05 -26.09 -21.59
C ILE A 169 -7.15 -27.30 -21.87
N PRO A 170 -7.27 -28.01 -23.00
CA PRO A 170 -6.38 -29.13 -23.33
C PRO A 170 -4.91 -28.70 -23.34
N ALA A 171 -4.00 -29.55 -22.85
CA ALA A 171 -2.58 -29.20 -22.74
C ALA A 171 -1.96 -28.75 -24.07
N ALA A 172 -2.40 -29.33 -25.20
CA ALA A 172 -1.95 -28.95 -26.55
C ALA A 172 -2.32 -27.51 -26.94
N ASP A 173 -3.38 -26.95 -26.33
CA ASP A 173 -3.95 -25.64 -26.63
C ASP A 173 -3.46 -24.54 -25.67
N ARG A 174 -2.73 -24.89 -24.60
CA ARG A 174 -2.17 -23.94 -23.61
C ARG A 174 -0.94 -23.17 -24.10
N LYS A 175 -0.77 -23.01 -25.42
CA LYS A 175 0.42 -22.37 -26.00
C LYS A 175 0.42 -20.84 -25.85
N THR A 176 -0.74 -20.22 -25.69
CA THR A 176 -0.93 -18.77 -25.75
C THR A 176 -1.21 -18.11 -24.41
N TRP A 177 -1.79 -18.81 -23.44
CA TRP A 177 -1.95 -18.27 -22.09
C TRP A 177 -0.60 -18.29 -21.37
N LYS A 178 -0.08 -17.11 -21.03
CA LYS A 178 1.25 -16.92 -20.43
C LYS A 178 1.25 -16.05 -19.18
N VAL A 179 0.24 -15.22 -19.00
CA VAL A 179 0.23 -14.17 -17.97
C VAL A 179 -1.01 -14.32 -17.11
N VAL A 180 -0.82 -14.26 -15.80
CA VAL A 180 -1.85 -14.04 -14.79
C VAL A 180 -1.84 -12.55 -14.46
N VAL A 181 -3.02 -11.94 -14.50
CA VAL A 181 -3.18 -10.51 -14.26
C VAL A 181 -3.66 -10.31 -12.83
N GLU A 182 -2.94 -9.47 -12.10
CA GLU A 182 -3.31 -8.88 -10.82
C GLU A 182 -3.61 -7.41 -11.09
N ASP A 183 -4.89 -7.09 -11.10
CA ASP A 183 -5.36 -5.72 -11.34
C ASP A 183 -5.03 -4.80 -10.15
N SER A 184 -5.39 -3.53 -10.26
CA SER A 184 -5.29 -2.59 -9.14
C SER A 184 -6.07 -3.07 -7.91
N TYR A 185 -5.63 -2.61 -6.73
CA TYR A 185 -6.17 -3.08 -5.45
C TYR A 185 -7.26 -2.15 -4.92
N GLU A 186 -8.53 -2.61 -4.90
CA GLU A 186 -9.69 -1.86 -4.34
C GLU A 186 -10.50 -2.65 -3.32
N THR A 187 -9.82 -3.45 -2.49
CA THR A 187 -10.49 -4.44 -1.61
C THR A 187 -10.37 -4.15 -0.11
N GLY A 188 -9.97 -2.92 0.25
CA GLY A 188 -9.93 -2.50 1.64
C GLY A 188 -8.77 -3.06 2.48
N GLY A 189 -8.69 -2.57 3.71
CA GLY A 189 -7.68 -3.01 4.68
C GLY A 189 -8.02 -4.35 5.32
N GLN A 190 -6.98 -5.03 5.81
CA GLN A 190 -7.06 -6.19 6.70
C GLN A 190 -5.99 -6.04 7.77
N ASN A 191 -6.21 -6.60 8.96
CA ASN A 191 -5.29 -6.37 10.08
C ASN A 191 -4.96 -7.60 10.93
N TRP A 192 -5.46 -8.77 10.55
CA TRP A 192 -5.16 -10.03 11.24
C TRP A 192 -5.21 -11.20 10.24
N THR A 193 -4.48 -12.27 10.53
CA THR A 193 -4.40 -13.50 9.73
C THR A 193 -4.09 -14.69 10.64
N ASP A 194 -4.19 -15.89 10.11
CA ASP A 194 -3.78 -17.10 10.81
C ASP A 194 -2.28 -17.10 11.14
N GLY A 195 -1.98 -17.50 12.37
CA GLY A 195 -0.61 -17.53 12.91
C GLY A 195 0.03 -16.15 13.12
N MET A 196 -0.75 -15.07 13.12
CA MET A 196 -0.25 -13.69 13.23
C MET A 196 0.75 -13.49 14.36
N ILE A 197 0.47 -13.99 15.57
CA ILE A 197 1.33 -13.78 16.76
C ILE A 197 2.74 -14.33 16.53
N GLU A 198 2.86 -15.58 16.06
CA GLU A 198 4.16 -16.22 15.84
C GLU A 198 4.93 -15.58 14.67
N LYS A 199 4.21 -15.25 13.58
CA LYS A 199 4.80 -14.53 12.44
C LYS A 199 5.31 -13.14 12.87
N PHE A 200 4.54 -12.42 13.68
CA PHE A 200 4.90 -11.11 14.19
C PHE A 200 6.11 -11.17 15.12
N LYS A 201 6.13 -12.12 16.07
CA LYS A 201 7.28 -12.38 16.97
C LYS A 201 8.55 -12.70 16.19
N THR A 202 8.43 -13.49 15.14
CA THR A 202 9.56 -13.81 14.26
C THR A 202 10.12 -12.57 13.56
N ASN A 203 9.24 -11.63 13.18
CA ASN A 203 9.61 -10.45 12.41
C ASN A 203 10.16 -9.29 13.27
N TYR A 204 9.61 -9.09 14.47
CA TYR A 204 9.93 -7.95 15.35
C TYR A 204 10.61 -8.33 16.67
N GLY A 205 10.70 -9.62 17.01
CA GLY A 205 11.44 -10.09 18.18
C GLY A 205 10.76 -9.81 19.53
N TYR A 206 9.48 -9.41 19.54
CA TYR A 206 8.70 -9.24 20.77
C TYR A 206 7.27 -9.77 20.62
N ASP A 207 6.64 -10.08 21.75
CA ASP A 207 5.28 -10.61 21.79
C ASP A 207 4.24 -9.49 21.58
N PRO A 208 3.36 -9.57 20.56
CA PRO A 208 2.30 -8.59 20.35
C PRO A 208 1.16 -8.72 21.36
N LEU A 209 1.04 -9.85 22.08
CA LEU A 209 -0.11 -10.14 22.95
C LEU A 209 -0.39 -9.04 23.98
N PRO A 210 0.59 -8.52 24.74
CA PRO A 210 0.36 -7.43 25.68
C PRO A 210 -0.18 -6.15 25.05
N TYR A 211 0.02 -5.97 23.74
CA TYR A 211 -0.37 -4.77 22.99
C TYR A 211 -1.68 -4.95 22.21
N LEU A 212 -2.33 -6.11 22.25
CA LEU A 212 -3.65 -6.28 21.61
C LEU A 212 -4.72 -5.26 22.06
N PRO A 213 -4.75 -4.78 23.32
CA PRO A 213 -5.68 -3.71 23.71
C PRO A 213 -5.55 -2.44 22.87
N VAL A 214 -4.37 -2.15 22.34
CA VAL A 214 -4.10 -1.00 21.46
C VAL A 214 -4.98 -1.04 20.19
N ILE A 215 -5.34 -2.22 19.69
CA ILE A 215 -6.23 -2.38 18.54
C ILE A 215 -7.66 -1.87 18.84
N GLN A 216 -8.06 -1.82 20.11
CA GLN A 216 -9.33 -1.23 20.55
C GLN A 216 -9.22 0.23 20.98
N GLY A 217 -8.01 0.82 20.88
CA GLY A 217 -7.76 2.21 21.25
C GLY A 217 -7.24 2.39 22.68
N GLU A 218 -7.04 1.32 23.44
CA GLU A 218 -6.47 1.40 24.79
C GLU A 218 -4.97 1.76 24.73
N VAL A 219 -4.52 2.62 25.65
CA VAL A 219 -3.09 2.98 25.73
C VAL A 219 -2.35 1.93 26.56
N VAL A 220 -1.41 1.22 25.93
CA VAL A 220 -0.54 0.22 26.58
C VAL A 220 0.87 0.78 26.73
N GLY A 221 1.37 0.78 27.96
CA GLY A 221 2.64 1.38 28.37
C GLY A 221 2.55 2.90 28.36
N ASP A 222 2.62 3.49 27.18
CA ASP A 222 2.44 4.91 26.94
C ASP A 222 2.00 5.13 25.47
N GLN A 223 1.63 6.36 25.13
CA GLN A 223 1.15 6.70 23.78
C GLN A 223 2.21 6.43 22.70
N ASN A 224 3.50 6.55 23.04
CA ASN A 224 4.61 6.34 22.11
C ASN A 224 4.80 4.84 21.83
N LYS A 225 4.79 3.99 22.86
CA LYS A 225 4.85 2.53 22.70
C LYS A 225 3.64 1.99 21.93
N SER A 226 2.44 2.50 22.23
CA SER A 226 1.21 2.10 21.53
C SER A 226 1.28 2.45 20.04
N ASP A 227 1.77 3.65 19.69
CA ASP A 227 1.94 4.05 18.29
C ASP A 227 2.98 3.24 17.55
N ARG A 228 4.09 2.94 18.21
CA ARG A 228 5.15 2.09 17.67
C ARG A 228 4.67 0.67 17.40
N PHE A 229 3.88 0.09 18.31
CA PHE A 229 3.22 -1.19 18.08
C PHE A 229 2.31 -1.15 16.85
N LEU A 230 1.46 -0.11 16.72
CA LEU A 230 0.60 0.01 15.55
C LEU A 230 1.39 0.27 14.26
N TRP A 231 2.53 0.95 14.35
CA TRP A 231 3.46 1.09 13.22
C TRP A 231 4.02 -0.26 12.79
N ASP A 232 4.50 -1.08 13.74
CA ASP A 232 4.99 -2.43 13.47
C ASP A 232 3.87 -3.31 12.88
N LEU A 233 2.64 -3.20 13.38
CA LEU A 233 1.47 -3.90 12.82
C LEU A 233 1.21 -3.52 11.35
N ARG A 234 1.17 -2.23 11.02
CA ARG A 234 0.93 -1.78 9.64
C ARG A 234 2.07 -2.17 8.70
N ARG A 235 3.31 -2.03 9.15
CA ARG A 235 4.49 -2.42 8.36
C ARG A 235 4.50 -3.93 8.12
N PHE A 236 4.15 -4.74 9.13
CA PHE A 236 3.97 -6.18 8.99
C PHE A 236 2.94 -6.52 7.91
N ILE A 237 1.76 -5.88 7.97
CA ILE A 237 0.67 -6.12 7.02
C ILE A 237 1.13 -5.80 5.60
N ALA A 238 1.77 -4.64 5.39
CA ALA A 238 2.28 -4.24 4.09
C ALA A 238 3.31 -5.24 3.53
N ASP A 239 4.22 -5.73 4.38
CA ASP A 239 5.22 -6.73 3.99
C ASP A 239 4.56 -8.07 3.61
N ARG A 240 3.55 -8.52 4.37
CA ARG A 240 2.81 -9.75 4.07
C ARG A 240 1.97 -9.61 2.81
N VAL A 241 1.31 -8.48 2.59
CA VAL A 241 0.56 -8.24 1.35
C VAL A 241 1.48 -8.22 0.13
N ALA A 242 2.69 -7.69 0.23
CA ALA A 242 3.66 -7.80 -0.86
C ALA A 242 4.14 -9.25 -1.08
N TYR A 243 4.67 -9.90 -0.03
CA TYR A 243 5.37 -11.18 -0.19
C TYR A 243 4.46 -12.41 -0.20
N ASP A 244 3.34 -12.38 0.51
CA ASP A 244 2.42 -13.50 0.63
C ASP A 244 1.30 -13.46 -0.40
N TYR A 245 0.76 -12.26 -0.71
CA TYR A 245 -0.22 -12.12 -1.78
C TYR A 245 0.42 -12.08 -3.16
N VAL A 246 1.10 -10.98 -3.51
CA VAL A 246 1.71 -10.85 -4.86
C VAL A 246 2.79 -11.91 -5.06
N GLY A 247 3.72 -12.03 -4.11
CA GLY A 247 4.78 -13.04 -4.17
C GLY A 247 4.22 -14.47 -4.18
N GLY A 248 3.17 -14.75 -3.41
CA GLY A 248 2.53 -16.07 -3.40
C GLY A 248 1.83 -16.39 -4.72
N LEU A 249 1.17 -15.42 -5.33
CA LEU A 249 0.50 -15.58 -6.62
C LEU A 249 1.51 -15.78 -7.75
N ARG A 250 2.63 -15.02 -7.73
CA ARG A 250 3.78 -15.27 -8.62
C ARG A 250 4.29 -16.71 -8.47
N ASP A 251 4.57 -17.14 -7.24
CA ASP A 251 5.16 -18.46 -6.98
C ASP A 251 4.24 -19.61 -7.45
N VAL A 252 2.92 -19.52 -7.27
CA VAL A 252 1.97 -20.55 -7.77
C VAL A 252 1.74 -20.47 -9.28
N SER A 253 1.79 -19.27 -9.86
CA SER A 253 1.72 -19.08 -11.32
C SER A 253 2.93 -19.71 -12.02
N HIS A 254 4.14 -19.52 -11.47
CA HIS A 254 5.36 -20.11 -11.99
C HIS A 254 5.32 -21.65 -12.01
N LYS A 255 4.74 -22.28 -10.99
CA LYS A 255 4.53 -23.74 -10.95
C LYS A 255 3.66 -24.25 -12.11
N ASN A 256 2.88 -23.38 -12.73
CA ASN A 256 2.00 -23.68 -13.86
C ASN A 256 2.52 -23.12 -15.20
N GLY A 257 3.76 -22.63 -15.25
CA GLY A 257 4.38 -22.08 -16.47
C GLY A 257 3.79 -20.74 -16.91
N LEU A 258 3.20 -19.99 -15.98
CA LEU A 258 2.66 -18.64 -16.18
C LEU A 258 3.54 -17.62 -15.44
N THR A 259 3.59 -16.39 -15.93
CA THR A 259 4.15 -15.22 -15.23
C THR A 259 3.04 -14.32 -14.70
N THR A 260 3.35 -13.37 -13.82
CA THR A 260 2.39 -12.37 -13.34
C THR A 260 2.60 -10.99 -13.96
N TRP A 261 1.51 -10.26 -14.14
CA TRP A 261 1.50 -8.84 -14.43
C TRP A 261 0.66 -8.15 -13.37
N LEU A 262 1.17 -7.07 -12.77
CA LEU A 262 0.56 -6.42 -11.62
C LEU A 262 0.44 -4.91 -11.82
N GLU A 263 -0.74 -4.36 -11.57
CA GLU A 263 -0.88 -2.95 -11.23
C GLU A 263 -0.45 -2.72 -9.78
N ASN A 264 0.69 -2.07 -9.56
CA ASN A 264 1.34 -2.09 -8.24
C ASN A 264 0.83 -1.04 -7.26
N TYR A 265 -0.34 -0.50 -7.52
CA TYR A 265 -1.00 0.53 -6.76
C TYR A 265 -2.43 0.06 -6.44
N GLY A 266 -3.14 0.78 -5.59
CA GLY A 266 -4.54 0.51 -5.32
C GLY A 266 -5.30 1.75 -4.89
N HIS A 267 -6.51 1.86 -5.40
CA HIS A 267 -7.46 2.86 -4.92
C HIS A 267 -8.31 2.25 -3.82
N TRP A 268 -8.88 3.04 -2.91
CA TRP A 268 -9.85 2.49 -1.94
C TRP A 268 -9.27 1.35 -1.08
N GLY A 269 -8.39 1.73 -0.16
CA GLY A 269 -7.99 0.86 0.94
C GLY A 269 -6.80 -0.07 0.71
N PHE A 270 -5.91 0.26 -0.23
CA PHE A 270 -4.60 -0.38 -0.36
C PHE A 270 -3.80 -0.38 0.97
N PRO A 271 -3.48 -1.55 1.55
CA PRO A 271 -2.77 -1.65 2.82
C PRO A 271 -1.24 -1.77 2.65
N GLY A 272 -0.73 -1.74 1.42
CA GLY A 272 0.66 -2.06 1.08
C GLY A 272 1.59 -0.85 0.97
N GLU A 273 2.78 -1.14 0.44
CA GLU A 273 3.79 -0.18 0.00
C GLU A 273 4.06 -0.44 -1.48
N PHE A 274 3.71 0.52 -2.34
CA PHE A 274 3.60 0.31 -3.80
C PHE A 274 4.88 -0.21 -4.49
N LEU A 275 6.07 0.16 -4.01
CA LEU A 275 7.34 -0.29 -4.59
C LEU A 275 7.60 -1.75 -4.22
N GLN A 276 7.56 -2.12 -2.95
CA GLN A 276 7.77 -3.51 -2.51
C GLN A 276 6.69 -4.44 -3.07
N TYR A 277 5.43 -4.00 -3.06
CA TYR A 277 4.31 -4.70 -3.66
C TYR A 277 4.56 -4.98 -5.15
N GLY A 278 4.89 -3.94 -5.91
CA GLY A 278 5.29 -4.07 -7.31
C GLY A 278 6.54 -4.93 -7.53
N GLY A 279 7.50 -4.88 -6.61
CA GLY A 279 8.73 -5.67 -6.67
C GLY A 279 8.51 -7.18 -6.67
N GLN A 280 7.36 -7.67 -6.19
CA GLN A 280 7.07 -9.09 -6.08
C GLN A 280 6.43 -9.73 -7.32
N SER A 281 6.00 -8.97 -8.34
CA SER A 281 5.47 -9.52 -9.61
C SER A 281 6.57 -9.78 -10.66
N ASP A 282 6.27 -10.47 -11.77
CA ASP A 282 7.22 -10.56 -12.90
C ASP A 282 7.20 -9.30 -13.78
N GLU A 283 6.01 -8.88 -14.19
CA GLU A 283 5.75 -7.65 -14.95
C GLU A 283 4.91 -6.67 -14.13
N ILE A 284 4.98 -5.38 -14.45
CA ILE A 284 4.33 -4.32 -13.69
C ILE A 284 3.62 -3.33 -14.60
N GLY A 285 2.56 -2.72 -14.08
CA GLY A 285 1.66 -1.80 -14.76
C GLY A 285 1.36 -0.55 -13.92
N GLY A 286 1.35 0.61 -14.57
CA GLY A 286 0.57 1.76 -14.13
C GLY A 286 -0.80 1.77 -14.81
N GLU A 287 -1.51 2.89 -14.72
CA GLU A 287 -2.72 3.15 -15.49
C GLU A 287 -2.78 4.62 -15.84
N PHE A 288 -3.40 4.96 -16.96
CA PHE A 288 -3.84 6.33 -17.18
C PHE A 288 -5.09 6.44 -18.04
N TRP A 289 -5.86 7.46 -17.69
CA TRP A 289 -7.06 7.80 -18.41
C TRP A 289 -6.73 8.75 -19.56
N SER A 290 -7.57 8.73 -20.60
CA SER A 290 -7.43 9.54 -21.81
C SER A 290 -7.34 11.04 -21.54
N GLU A 291 -7.94 11.49 -20.45
CA GLU A 291 -8.09 12.89 -20.06
C GLU A 291 -8.03 13.03 -18.52
N GLY A 292 -7.87 14.27 -18.03
CA GLY A 292 -7.91 14.56 -16.59
C GLY A 292 -6.60 14.27 -15.86
N GLU A 293 -6.70 13.94 -14.57
CA GLU A 293 -5.54 13.76 -13.67
C GLU A 293 -5.32 12.31 -13.23
N LEU A 294 -6.21 11.38 -13.61
CA LEU A 294 -6.03 9.95 -13.32
C LEU A 294 -4.86 9.39 -14.12
N GLY A 295 -3.98 8.66 -13.43
CA GLY A 295 -2.70 8.15 -13.94
C GLY A 295 -1.48 8.96 -13.54
N ASN A 296 -1.65 10.13 -12.91
CA ASN A 296 -0.52 10.99 -12.56
C ASN A 296 0.43 10.37 -11.52
N ILE A 297 -0.06 9.45 -10.68
CA ILE A 297 0.74 8.83 -9.61
C ILE A 297 1.18 7.42 -10.04
N GLU A 298 0.24 6.68 -10.61
CA GLU A 298 0.27 5.25 -10.91
C GLU A 298 1.43 4.93 -11.87
N ASN A 299 1.62 5.73 -12.92
CA ASN A 299 2.67 5.50 -13.90
C ASN A 299 4.08 5.74 -13.35
N ARG A 300 4.26 6.78 -12.52
CA ARG A 300 5.54 7.04 -11.84
C ARG A 300 5.81 5.99 -10.76
N ALA A 301 4.78 5.50 -10.10
CA ALA A 301 4.86 4.42 -9.14
C ALA A 301 5.33 3.10 -9.81
N ALA A 302 4.73 2.75 -10.94
CA ALA A 302 5.09 1.56 -11.72
C ALA A 302 6.50 1.65 -12.31
N SER A 303 6.87 2.80 -12.89
CA SER A 303 8.22 2.97 -13.46
C SER A 303 9.31 2.96 -12.40
N SER A 304 9.12 3.65 -11.27
CA SER A 304 10.06 3.63 -10.14
C SER A 304 10.25 2.21 -9.63
N ALA A 305 9.16 1.46 -9.40
CA ALA A 305 9.23 0.07 -8.99
C ALA A 305 9.96 -0.80 -10.03
N ALA A 306 9.64 -0.66 -11.32
CA ALA A 306 10.34 -1.39 -12.37
C ALA A 306 11.85 -1.14 -12.35
N HIS A 307 12.26 0.12 -12.32
CA HIS A 307 13.67 0.51 -12.35
C HIS A 307 14.44 -0.03 -11.15
N ILE A 308 13.93 0.17 -9.93
CA ILE A 308 14.65 -0.24 -8.71
C ILE A 308 14.68 -1.75 -8.50
N TYR A 309 13.72 -2.48 -9.08
CA TYR A 309 13.69 -3.95 -9.04
C TYR A 309 14.32 -4.63 -10.25
N GLY A 310 14.73 -3.89 -11.29
CA GLY A 310 15.43 -4.43 -12.46
C GLY A 310 14.51 -4.93 -13.58
N LYS A 311 13.24 -4.51 -13.60
CA LYS A 311 12.28 -4.85 -14.65
C LYS A 311 12.43 -3.91 -15.84
N VAL A 312 12.36 -4.46 -17.05
CA VAL A 312 12.52 -3.68 -18.29
C VAL A 312 11.17 -3.17 -18.81
N LYS A 313 10.14 -4.03 -18.80
CA LYS A 313 8.80 -3.66 -19.26
C LYS A 313 8.05 -2.94 -18.15
N VAL A 314 7.64 -1.72 -18.44
CA VAL A 314 6.74 -0.92 -17.61
C VAL A 314 5.46 -0.72 -18.41
N SER A 315 4.44 -1.48 -18.04
CA SER A 315 3.17 -1.42 -18.75
C SER A 315 2.30 -0.29 -18.23
N ALA A 316 1.26 0.06 -18.99
CA ALA A 316 0.15 0.77 -18.40
C ALA A 316 -1.19 0.31 -18.99
N GLU A 317 -2.21 0.14 -18.14
CA GLU A 317 -3.60 0.25 -18.58
C GLU A 317 -3.79 1.64 -19.20
N SER A 318 -3.90 1.68 -20.52
CA SER A 318 -3.71 2.90 -21.29
C SER A 318 -5.01 3.36 -21.91
N PHE A 319 -5.26 4.66 -21.76
CA PHE A 319 -6.38 5.37 -22.36
C PHE A 319 -7.74 4.95 -21.80
N THR A 320 -7.83 4.62 -20.52
CA THR A 320 -9.13 4.40 -19.87
C THR A 320 -9.99 5.66 -20.00
N ALA A 321 -11.30 5.50 -20.13
CA ALA A 321 -12.19 6.63 -20.35
C ALA A 321 -13.53 6.41 -19.66
N GLY A 322 -13.99 7.39 -18.90
CA GLY A 322 -15.34 7.45 -18.36
C GLY A 322 -16.19 8.45 -19.13
N ASP A 323 -17.51 8.22 -19.12
CA ASP A 323 -18.53 9.02 -19.79
C ASP A 323 -18.29 9.19 -21.31
N LYS A 324 -19.20 9.88 -22.01
CA LYS A 324 -19.00 10.32 -23.41
C LYS A 324 -18.52 9.19 -24.36
N PRO A 325 -19.27 8.08 -24.47
CA PRO A 325 -18.87 6.95 -25.30
C PRO A 325 -18.66 7.39 -26.75
N TYR A 326 -17.65 6.83 -27.43
CA TYR A 326 -17.29 7.11 -28.83
C TYR A 326 -16.84 8.55 -29.15
N GLN A 327 -16.56 9.41 -28.16
CA GLN A 327 -16.08 10.78 -28.43
C GLN A 327 -14.56 10.89 -28.60
N ARG A 328 -13.82 9.84 -28.25
CA ARG A 328 -12.36 9.82 -28.22
C ARG A 328 -11.80 9.04 -29.41
N TYR A 329 -10.66 9.49 -29.90
CA TYR A 329 -9.99 8.97 -31.07
C TYR A 329 -8.48 9.24 -30.96
N PRO A 330 -7.61 8.56 -31.74
CA PRO A 330 -6.16 8.56 -31.54
C PRO A 330 -5.49 9.92 -31.39
N TYR A 331 -5.97 10.96 -32.07
CA TYR A 331 -5.43 12.32 -31.97
C TYR A 331 -5.52 12.89 -30.54
N ILE A 332 -6.66 12.70 -29.87
CA ILE A 332 -6.88 13.18 -28.49
C ILE A 332 -6.03 12.36 -27.51
N MET A 333 -5.96 11.04 -27.73
CA MET A 333 -5.22 10.13 -26.87
C MET A 333 -3.70 10.34 -26.94
N LYS A 334 -3.17 10.77 -28.09
CA LYS A 334 -1.72 10.86 -28.33
C LYS A 334 -1.00 11.70 -27.27
N GLN A 335 -1.48 12.90 -26.97
CA GLN A 335 -0.82 13.78 -26.00
C GLN A 335 -0.68 13.12 -24.62
N ARG A 336 -1.72 12.39 -24.19
CA ARG A 336 -1.73 11.69 -22.92
C ARG A 336 -0.75 10.50 -22.91
N GLY A 337 -0.72 9.72 -23.99
CA GLY A 337 0.25 8.64 -24.15
C GLY A 337 1.68 9.15 -24.12
N ASP A 338 1.98 10.24 -24.85
CA ASP A 338 3.30 10.86 -24.88
C ASP A 338 3.73 11.34 -23.49
N ARG A 339 2.82 11.94 -22.71
CA ARG A 339 3.09 12.32 -21.33
C ARG A 339 3.56 11.12 -20.51
N PHE A 340 2.81 10.02 -20.50
CA PHE A 340 3.18 8.89 -19.65
C PHE A 340 4.37 8.06 -20.14
N PHE A 341 4.69 8.15 -21.44
CA PHE A 341 5.99 7.70 -21.93
C PHE A 341 7.15 8.46 -21.29
N THR A 342 6.99 9.76 -20.99
CA THR A 342 8.00 10.52 -20.23
C THR A 342 8.05 10.17 -18.74
N GLU A 343 6.99 9.55 -18.21
CA GLU A 343 6.94 9.03 -16.83
C GLU A 343 7.53 7.62 -16.70
N GLY A 344 7.98 7.03 -17.82
CA GLY A 344 8.68 5.73 -17.85
C GLY A 344 7.86 4.58 -18.43
N ILE A 345 6.61 4.80 -18.86
CA ILE A 345 5.81 3.76 -19.50
C ILE A 345 6.40 3.40 -20.87
N ASN A 346 6.61 2.11 -21.09
CA ASN A 346 7.24 1.60 -22.31
C ASN A 346 6.54 0.36 -22.88
N ASN A 347 5.39 -0.06 -22.35
CA ASN A 347 4.58 -1.16 -22.86
C ASN A 347 3.07 -0.83 -22.77
N THR A 348 2.43 -0.50 -23.89
CA THR A 348 1.04 -0.03 -23.88
C THR A 348 0.02 -1.17 -23.89
N LEU A 349 -0.89 -1.22 -22.91
CA LEU A 349 -2.07 -2.09 -22.86
C LEU A 349 -3.33 -1.25 -23.11
N LEU A 350 -4.03 -1.45 -24.21
CA LEU A 350 -5.17 -0.61 -24.59
C LEU A 350 -6.43 -0.97 -23.77
N HIS A 351 -6.90 -0.05 -22.94
CA HIS A 351 -8.17 -0.16 -22.23
C HIS A 351 -9.29 0.53 -23.03
N LEU A 352 -10.24 -0.19 -23.64
CA LEU A 352 -10.39 -1.65 -23.66
C LEU A 352 -10.89 -2.16 -25.01
N PHE A 353 -10.68 -3.45 -25.28
CA PHE A 353 -11.27 -4.12 -26.45
C PHE A 353 -12.46 -4.97 -26.00
N ILE A 354 -13.66 -4.41 -26.06
CA ILE A 354 -14.90 -5.16 -25.75
C ILE A 354 -15.24 -6.10 -26.91
N GLN A 355 -15.48 -7.37 -26.59
CA GLN A 355 -15.95 -8.35 -27.55
C GLN A 355 -17.34 -7.98 -28.08
N GLN A 356 -17.46 -7.87 -29.39
CA GLN A 356 -18.75 -7.71 -30.08
C GLN A 356 -19.25 -9.07 -30.58
N PRO A 357 -20.40 -9.57 -30.10
CA PRO A 357 -20.89 -10.92 -30.46
C PRO A 357 -21.55 -11.00 -31.83
N SER A 358 -21.88 -9.86 -32.45
CA SER A 358 -22.52 -9.80 -33.76
C SER A 358 -22.04 -8.58 -34.53
N ASP A 359 -22.23 -8.55 -35.85
CA ASP A 359 -21.91 -7.42 -36.72
C ASP A 359 -23.15 -6.65 -37.21
N ASP A 360 -24.35 -7.11 -36.84
CA ASP A 360 -25.63 -6.48 -37.21
C ASP A 360 -26.06 -5.35 -36.24
N LYS A 361 -25.36 -5.19 -35.11
CA LYS A 361 -25.63 -4.16 -34.09
C LYS A 361 -24.43 -3.24 -33.95
N ILE A 362 -24.54 -2.04 -34.53
CA ILE A 362 -23.51 -1.00 -34.49
C ILE A 362 -24.05 0.19 -33.65
N PRO A 363 -23.28 0.75 -32.70
CA PRO A 363 -21.85 0.52 -32.48
C PRO A 363 -21.53 -0.67 -31.56
N GLY A 364 -22.53 -1.43 -31.14
CA GLY A 364 -22.35 -2.68 -30.39
C GLY A 364 -22.50 -2.55 -28.88
N ILE A 365 -21.99 -3.54 -28.16
CA ILE A 365 -21.93 -3.60 -26.69
C ILE A 365 -20.87 -2.61 -26.20
N ASN A 366 -21.18 -1.88 -25.14
CA ASN A 366 -20.22 -1.05 -24.44
C ASN A 366 -20.30 -1.28 -22.92
N ALA A 367 -19.20 -1.03 -22.22
CA ALA A 367 -19.16 -0.98 -20.77
C ALA A 367 -19.44 0.47 -20.30
N ASN A 368 -19.48 0.69 -18.99
CA ASN A 368 -19.50 2.05 -18.43
C ASN A 368 -18.16 2.79 -18.63
N PHE A 369 -17.16 2.09 -19.16
CA PHE A 369 -15.83 2.59 -19.46
C PHE A 369 -15.47 2.33 -20.92
N GLY A 370 -14.67 3.23 -21.50
CA GLY A 370 -14.00 3.11 -22.78
C GLY A 370 -12.48 3.08 -22.59
N ASN A 371 -11.68 3.28 -23.64
CA ASN A 371 -12.05 3.62 -25.01
C ASN A 371 -12.58 2.44 -25.81
N GLU A 372 -13.43 2.73 -26.80
CA GLU A 372 -14.02 1.71 -27.65
C GLU A 372 -13.07 1.26 -28.77
N PHE A 373 -11.94 0.61 -28.44
CA PHE A 373 -10.97 0.09 -29.42
C PHE A 373 -11.49 -1.09 -30.26
N ASN A 374 -12.78 -1.41 -30.18
CA ASN A 374 -13.40 -2.56 -30.82
C ASN A 374 -13.67 -2.31 -32.32
N ARG A 375 -13.96 -3.40 -33.04
CA ARG A 375 -14.10 -3.41 -34.51
C ARG A 375 -15.23 -2.58 -35.11
N HIS A 376 -16.19 -2.12 -34.30
CA HIS A 376 -17.31 -1.29 -34.76
C HIS A 376 -17.06 0.21 -34.61
N ASN A 377 -15.91 0.61 -34.05
CA ASN A 377 -15.55 2.02 -33.99
C ASN A 377 -15.25 2.57 -35.40
N THR A 378 -15.64 3.82 -35.65
CA THR A 378 -15.58 4.46 -36.98
C THR A 378 -14.15 4.56 -37.53
N TRP A 379 -13.15 4.58 -36.65
CA TRP A 379 -11.73 4.66 -37.00
C TRP A 379 -10.97 3.33 -36.84
N PHE A 380 -11.65 2.21 -36.54
CA PHE A 380 -10.99 0.92 -36.32
C PHE A 380 -10.17 0.45 -37.53
N SER A 381 -10.64 0.71 -38.75
CA SER A 381 -9.91 0.37 -39.99
C SER A 381 -8.56 1.10 -40.13
N TYR A 382 -8.31 2.15 -39.33
CA TYR A 382 -7.07 2.91 -39.29
C TYR A 382 -6.27 2.69 -37.99
N MET A 383 -6.67 1.71 -37.17
CA MET A 383 -6.04 1.40 -35.88
C MET A 383 -4.55 1.04 -36.02
N ASP A 384 -4.18 0.45 -37.15
CA ASP A 384 -2.81 0.08 -37.48
C ASP A 384 -1.84 1.27 -37.44
N LEU A 385 -2.30 2.47 -37.82
CA LEU A 385 -1.51 3.70 -37.75
C LEU A 385 -1.16 4.05 -36.30
N PHE A 386 -2.15 4.00 -35.40
CA PHE A 386 -1.97 4.31 -33.99
C PHE A 386 -1.16 3.24 -33.27
N ILE A 387 -1.46 1.96 -33.48
CA ILE A 387 -0.68 0.86 -32.91
C ILE A 387 0.75 0.86 -33.45
N GLY A 388 0.95 1.20 -34.72
CA GLY A 388 2.28 1.35 -35.32
C GLY A 388 3.10 2.47 -34.69
N TYR A 389 2.45 3.56 -34.27
CA TYR A 389 3.07 4.61 -33.45
C TYR A 389 3.48 4.07 -32.08
N LEU A 390 2.54 3.49 -31.32
CA LEU A 390 2.77 2.96 -29.98
C LEU A 390 3.90 1.93 -29.95
N LYS A 391 3.89 0.97 -30.88
CA LYS A 391 4.93 -0.07 -31.00
C LYS A 391 6.33 0.51 -31.20
N ARG A 392 6.48 1.52 -32.06
CA ARG A 392 7.79 2.16 -32.30
C ARG A 392 8.27 2.92 -31.06
N SER A 393 7.37 3.68 -30.42
CA SER A 393 7.69 4.41 -29.20
C SER A 393 8.08 3.45 -28.06
N ASN A 394 7.24 2.46 -27.78
CA ASN A 394 7.50 1.42 -26.78
C ASN A 394 8.81 0.67 -27.05
N PHE A 395 9.07 0.27 -28.29
CA PHE A 395 10.33 -0.37 -28.67
C PHE A 395 11.54 0.52 -28.34
N MET A 396 11.51 1.79 -28.73
CA MET A 396 12.62 2.71 -28.45
C MET A 396 12.82 2.96 -26.95
N LEU A 397 11.72 3.07 -26.18
CA LEU A 397 11.75 3.33 -24.74
C LEU A 397 12.21 2.11 -23.91
N GLN A 398 12.22 0.91 -24.49
CA GLN A 398 12.79 -0.29 -23.88
C GLN A 398 14.30 -0.45 -24.16
N GLN A 399 14.90 0.42 -24.99
CA GLN A 399 16.32 0.31 -25.31
C GLN A 399 17.18 0.90 -24.18
N GLY A 400 18.27 0.20 -23.83
CA GLY A 400 19.24 0.70 -22.85
C GLY A 400 18.70 0.69 -21.42
N LYS A 401 19.00 1.74 -20.66
CA LYS A 401 18.60 1.93 -19.26
C LYS A 401 18.07 3.33 -19.06
N TYR A 402 17.05 3.46 -18.21
CA TYR A 402 16.55 4.76 -17.78
C TYR A 402 17.66 5.54 -17.05
N VAL A 403 17.66 6.86 -17.24
CA VAL A 403 18.63 7.77 -16.64
C VAL A 403 17.90 8.69 -15.67
N ALA A 404 18.21 8.52 -14.39
CA ALA A 404 17.75 9.36 -13.29
C ALA A 404 18.94 9.77 -12.42
N ASP A 405 18.95 11.03 -11.99
CA ASP A 405 20.02 11.55 -11.14
C ASP A 405 19.70 11.44 -9.65
N VAL A 406 18.42 11.35 -9.30
CA VAL A 406 17.95 11.42 -7.92
C VAL A 406 17.08 10.22 -7.57
N ALA A 407 17.33 9.64 -6.41
CA ALA A 407 16.43 8.66 -5.80
C ALA A 407 15.73 9.32 -4.60
N TYR A 408 14.40 9.41 -4.62
CA TYR A 408 13.60 9.93 -3.52
C TYR A 408 13.14 8.78 -2.62
N PHE A 409 13.61 8.77 -1.38
CA PHE A 409 13.22 7.77 -0.41
C PHE A 409 11.78 7.99 0.06
N ILE A 410 10.97 6.94 0.02
CA ILE A 410 9.55 7.01 0.40
C ILE A 410 9.29 6.78 1.90
N GLY A 411 10.31 6.85 2.75
CA GLY A 411 10.16 6.55 4.17
C GLY A 411 9.86 5.08 4.45
N GLU A 412 9.47 4.78 5.69
CA GLU A 412 9.20 3.41 6.14
C GLU A 412 7.77 3.20 6.67
N ASP A 413 7.00 4.29 6.77
CA ASP A 413 5.58 4.21 7.11
C ASP A 413 4.82 3.35 6.09
N ALA A 414 3.74 2.74 6.56
CA ALA A 414 2.79 2.02 5.74
C ALA A 414 1.36 2.31 6.25
N PRO A 415 0.35 2.35 5.36
CA PRO A 415 0.42 2.17 3.90
C PRO A 415 1.08 3.33 3.14
N LYS A 416 1.57 3.05 1.92
CA LYS A 416 2.14 4.05 0.99
C LYS A 416 1.73 3.75 -0.45
N MET A 417 1.06 4.74 -1.06
CA MET A 417 0.62 4.71 -2.45
C MET A 417 1.46 5.59 -3.38
N THR A 418 2.26 6.50 -2.82
CA THR A 418 3.11 7.40 -3.57
C THR A 418 4.25 7.91 -2.69
N GLY A 419 5.25 8.52 -3.31
CA GLY A 419 6.29 9.29 -2.64
C GLY A 419 6.05 10.80 -2.72
N ILE A 420 7.06 11.57 -2.31
CA ILE A 420 7.08 13.02 -2.46
C ILE A 420 8.42 13.46 -3.07
N THR A 421 8.36 14.46 -3.94
CA THR A 421 9.53 15.17 -4.47
C THR A 421 9.74 16.47 -3.70
N ASP A 422 10.29 16.37 -2.49
CA ASP A 422 10.62 17.52 -1.63
C ASP A 422 12.11 17.46 -1.22
N PRO A 423 12.97 18.38 -1.70
CA PRO A 423 12.63 19.50 -2.58
C PRO A 423 12.22 19.06 -4.00
N GLU A 424 11.48 19.94 -4.69
CA GLU A 424 11.10 19.72 -6.09
C GLU A 424 12.34 19.54 -6.97
N LEU A 425 12.24 18.63 -7.94
CA LEU A 425 13.35 18.32 -8.83
C LEU A 425 13.53 19.44 -9.87
N PRO A 426 14.76 19.99 -10.06
CA PRO A 426 14.99 21.00 -11.08
C PRO A 426 14.76 20.49 -12.51
N ALA A 427 14.38 21.39 -13.41
CA ALA A 427 14.20 21.07 -14.83
C ALA A 427 15.48 20.45 -15.44
N GLY A 428 15.31 19.43 -16.29
CA GLY A 428 16.39 18.72 -16.97
C GLY A 428 16.92 17.49 -16.22
N TYR A 429 16.40 17.20 -15.02
CA TYR A 429 16.72 15.99 -14.25
C TYR A 429 15.53 15.03 -14.20
N SER A 430 15.81 13.77 -13.89
CA SER A 430 14.81 12.74 -13.65
C SER A 430 15.08 11.99 -12.35
N PHE A 431 14.06 11.28 -11.86
CA PHE A 431 14.12 10.60 -10.58
C PHE A 431 13.36 9.28 -10.58
N ASP A 432 13.68 8.44 -9.59
CA ASP A 432 12.85 7.33 -9.15
C ASP A 432 12.50 7.48 -7.67
N TYR A 433 11.36 6.94 -7.27
CA TYR A 433 11.14 6.60 -5.87
C TYR A 433 11.91 5.33 -5.50
N ILE A 434 12.44 5.27 -4.27
CA ILE A 434 13.17 4.12 -3.75
C ILE A 434 12.67 3.79 -2.33
N ASN A 435 12.59 2.50 -1.98
CA ASN A 435 12.15 2.04 -0.66
C ASN A 435 13.33 1.56 0.21
N ALA A 436 13.02 1.28 1.48
CA ALA A 436 14.00 0.84 2.47
C ALA A 436 14.66 -0.49 2.08
N GLU A 437 13.89 -1.44 1.53
CA GLU A 437 14.39 -2.77 1.16
C GLU A 437 15.49 -2.68 0.09
N VAL A 438 15.27 -1.88 -0.96
CA VAL A 438 16.25 -1.71 -2.04
C VAL A 438 17.50 -0.98 -1.53
N ILE A 439 17.35 0.09 -0.75
CA ILE A 439 18.49 0.80 -0.13
C ILE A 439 19.31 -0.18 0.73
N HIS A 440 18.62 -0.97 1.56
CA HIS A 440 19.26 -1.89 2.49
C HIS A 440 20.00 -3.02 1.77
N ASN A 441 19.34 -3.67 0.81
CA ASN A 441 19.79 -4.96 0.28
C ASN A 441 20.51 -4.88 -1.08
N ARG A 442 20.26 -3.84 -1.88
CA ARG A 442 20.68 -3.82 -3.30
C ARG A 442 21.62 -2.67 -3.64
N VAL A 443 21.51 -1.52 -2.97
CA VAL A 443 22.34 -0.35 -3.28
C VAL A 443 23.78 -0.58 -2.87
N LYS A 444 24.69 -0.25 -3.80
CA LYS A 444 26.14 -0.15 -3.57
C LYS A 444 26.63 1.21 -4.04
N VAL A 445 27.82 1.64 -3.60
CA VAL A 445 28.46 2.84 -4.14
C VAL A 445 29.55 2.48 -5.14
N LYS A 446 29.54 3.14 -6.29
CA LYS A 446 30.59 3.06 -7.31
C LYS A 446 30.82 4.44 -7.88
N ASP A 447 32.07 4.90 -7.87
CA ASP A 447 32.48 6.20 -8.43
C ASP A 447 31.64 7.39 -7.90
N GLY A 448 31.33 7.38 -6.59
CA GLY A 448 30.51 8.40 -5.93
C GLY A 448 29.02 8.36 -6.26
N ARG A 449 28.54 7.29 -6.91
CA ARG A 449 27.12 7.09 -7.27
C ARG A 449 26.55 5.86 -6.59
N MET A 450 25.27 5.92 -6.22
CA MET A 450 24.52 4.76 -5.80
C MET A 450 24.12 3.94 -7.02
N VAL A 451 24.49 2.67 -7.07
CA VAL A 451 24.21 1.76 -8.18
C VAL A 451 23.41 0.56 -7.71
N LEU A 452 22.50 0.11 -8.57
CA LEU A 452 21.78 -1.15 -8.44
C LEU A 452 22.40 -2.21 -9.35
N PRO A 453 22.28 -3.51 -9.03
CA PRO A 453 22.89 -4.59 -9.81
C PRO A 453 22.43 -4.62 -11.28
N ASP A 454 21.23 -4.11 -11.56
CA ASP A 454 20.61 -4.13 -12.89
C ASP A 454 20.97 -2.90 -13.74
N GLY A 455 21.85 -2.03 -13.24
CA GLY A 455 22.46 -0.93 -13.98
C GLY A 455 21.90 0.47 -13.68
N MET A 456 20.83 0.58 -12.90
CA MET A 456 20.35 1.90 -12.43
C MET A 456 21.42 2.59 -11.58
N SER A 457 21.53 3.91 -11.71
CA SER A 457 22.57 4.68 -11.03
C SER A 457 22.15 6.10 -10.72
N TYR A 458 22.17 6.46 -9.43
CA TYR A 458 21.73 7.77 -8.91
C TYR A 458 22.90 8.54 -8.30
N LYS A 459 22.90 9.87 -8.45
CA LYS A 459 23.89 10.78 -7.82
C LYS A 459 23.53 11.15 -6.40
N LEU A 460 22.23 11.20 -6.09
CA LEU A 460 21.70 11.76 -4.85
C LEU A 460 20.58 10.89 -4.28
N LEU A 461 20.65 10.59 -2.99
CA LEU A 461 19.52 10.09 -2.20
C LEU A 461 18.84 11.28 -1.52
N VAL A 462 17.55 11.48 -1.73
CA VAL A 462 16.77 12.48 -0.99
C VAL A 462 15.97 11.77 0.09
N LEU A 463 16.19 12.16 1.35
CA LEU A 463 15.41 11.70 2.48
C LEU A 463 14.22 12.65 2.69
N PRO A 464 13.01 12.12 2.91
CA PRO A 464 11.84 12.94 3.18
C PRO A 464 11.99 13.63 4.54
N LYS A 465 11.21 14.69 4.78
CA LYS A 465 11.18 15.43 6.05
C LYS A 465 10.47 14.66 7.17
N LEU A 466 10.97 13.47 7.48
CA LEU A 466 10.49 12.60 8.53
C LEU A 466 11.51 12.56 9.69
N LYS A 467 10.99 12.38 10.90
CA LYS A 467 11.79 12.25 12.12
C LYS A 467 12.19 10.81 12.41
N THR A 468 11.65 9.86 11.65
CA THR A 468 11.74 8.44 11.95
C THR A 468 12.54 7.70 10.89
N ILE A 469 13.42 6.82 11.35
CA ILE A 469 14.07 5.79 10.52
C ILE A 469 14.47 4.62 11.42
N ARG A 470 14.35 3.38 10.94
CA ARG A 470 14.82 2.22 11.68
C ARG A 470 16.36 2.20 11.74
N PRO A 471 16.95 1.79 12.88
CA PRO A 471 18.41 1.83 13.07
C PRO A 471 19.19 1.09 11.99
N GLU A 472 18.71 -0.07 11.52
CA GLU A 472 19.38 -0.87 10.50
C GLU A 472 19.47 -0.15 9.14
N LEU A 473 18.41 0.57 8.75
CA LEU A 473 18.44 1.34 7.51
C LEU A 473 19.37 2.53 7.62
N LEU A 474 19.37 3.23 8.76
CA LEU A 474 20.29 4.34 8.99
C LEU A 474 21.75 3.88 9.04
N ALA A 475 22.02 2.71 9.63
CA ALA A 475 23.33 2.08 9.59
C ALA A 475 23.78 1.81 8.16
N LYS A 476 22.88 1.33 7.29
CA LYS A 476 23.19 1.16 5.86
C LYS A 476 23.46 2.50 5.19
N ILE A 477 22.64 3.52 5.44
CA ILE A 477 22.85 4.87 4.87
C ILE A 477 24.22 5.43 5.33
N LYS A 478 24.59 5.26 6.60
CA LYS A 478 25.92 5.62 7.11
C LYS A 478 27.04 4.94 6.31
N GLU A 479 26.91 3.63 6.06
CA GLU A 479 27.86 2.87 5.25
C GLU A 479 27.97 3.43 3.82
N LEU A 480 26.83 3.74 3.18
CA LEU A 480 26.80 4.30 1.83
C LEU A 480 27.45 5.70 1.80
N VAL A 481 27.18 6.56 2.78
CA VAL A 481 27.82 7.88 2.91
C VAL A 481 29.33 7.73 3.07
N ALA A 482 29.80 6.81 3.91
CA ALA A 482 31.23 6.52 4.09
C ALA A 482 31.90 6.01 2.80
N GLN A 483 31.15 5.38 1.90
CA GLN A 483 31.62 4.96 0.58
C GLN A 483 31.53 6.07 -0.49
N GLY A 484 31.00 7.24 -0.15
CA GLY A 484 30.93 8.41 -1.04
C GLY A 484 29.56 8.66 -1.68
N ALA A 485 28.48 8.07 -1.16
CA ALA A 485 27.12 8.44 -1.58
C ALA A 485 26.74 9.84 -1.07
N ASN A 486 26.06 10.62 -1.91
CA ASN A 486 25.50 11.91 -1.51
C ASN A 486 24.07 11.73 -1.00
N ILE A 487 23.77 12.34 0.14
CA ILE A 487 22.43 12.37 0.72
C ILE A 487 21.97 13.82 0.92
N LEU A 488 20.68 14.07 0.75
CA LEU A 488 20.04 15.35 1.02
C LEU A 488 18.78 15.10 1.86
N GLY A 489 18.68 15.73 3.01
CA GLY A 489 17.50 15.65 3.86
C GLY A 489 17.85 15.90 5.33
N PRO A 490 16.84 16.04 6.19
CA PRO A 490 17.05 16.26 7.62
C PRO A 490 17.56 14.99 8.31
N ALA A 491 18.27 15.19 9.43
CA ALA A 491 18.68 14.12 10.31
C ALA A 491 17.43 13.50 11.00
N PRO A 492 17.27 12.17 10.99
CA PRO A 492 16.20 11.51 11.73
C PRO A 492 16.48 11.54 13.24
N GLU A 493 15.43 11.52 14.06
CA GLU A 493 15.50 11.71 15.51
C GLU A 493 15.31 10.40 16.30
N ARG A 494 14.62 9.40 15.74
CA ARG A 494 14.20 8.18 16.46
C ARG A 494 13.82 7.03 15.53
N SER A 495 13.64 5.83 16.09
CA SER A 495 13.02 4.70 15.37
C SER A 495 11.49 4.86 15.33
N PRO A 496 10.78 4.39 14.29
CA PRO A 496 9.33 4.29 14.31
C PRO A 496 8.82 2.98 14.95
N SER A 497 9.68 1.98 15.11
CA SER A 497 9.34 0.64 15.62
C SER A 497 9.39 0.57 17.15
N LEU A 498 8.65 -0.36 17.73
CA LEU A 498 8.75 -0.73 19.15
C LEU A 498 9.95 -1.66 19.39
N THR A 499 10.43 -2.31 18.34
CA THR A 499 11.60 -3.19 18.38
C THR A 499 12.82 -2.46 18.89
N GLY A 500 13.37 -2.96 20.00
CA GLY A 500 14.56 -2.39 20.64
C GLY A 500 14.36 -0.99 21.23
N PHE A 501 13.13 -0.54 21.46
CA PHE A 501 12.86 0.68 22.20
C PHE A 501 13.20 0.50 23.69
N PRO A 502 13.86 1.48 24.36
CA PRO A 502 14.27 2.81 23.86
C PRO A 502 15.66 2.87 23.21
N GLU A 503 16.47 1.82 23.26
CA GLU A 503 17.86 1.84 22.78
C GLU A 503 17.98 2.13 21.28
N ALA A 504 16.99 1.72 20.49
CA ALA A 504 16.89 2.00 19.06
C ALA A 504 16.91 3.52 18.77
N ASP A 505 16.23 4.32 19.59
CA ASP A 505 16.22 5.78 19.43
C ASP A 505 17.60 6.38 19.73
N ALA A 506 18.30 5.85 20.76
CA ALA A 506 19.66 6.28 21.07
C ALA A 506 20.64 5.94 19.94
N LYS A 507 20.49 4.77 19.32
CA LYS A 507 21.28 4.37 18.13
C LYS A 507 21.02 5.30 16.96
N VAL A 508 19.76 5.63 16.68
CA VAL A 508 19.40 6.57 15.60
C VAL A 508 20.04 7.93 15.85
N LYS A 509 19.90 8.50 17.05
CA LYS A 509 20.52 9.79 17.39
C LYS A 509 22.03 9.79 17.24
N THR A 510 22.69 8.72 17.68
CA THR A 510 24.15 8.57 17.57
C THR A 510 24.58 8.55 16.11
N MET A 511 23.96 7.72 15.28
CA MET A 511 24.29 7.64 13.85
C MET A 511 23.92 8.90 13.07
N ALA A 512 22.83 9.56 13.45
CA ALA A 512 22.43 10.82 12.87
C ALA A 512 23.48 11.92 13.13
N ALA A 513 24.02 12.02 14.35
CA ALA A 513 25.11 12.94 14.65
C ALA A 513 26.37 12.62 13.83
N GLU A 514 26.73 11.35 13.64
CA GLU A 514 27.90 10.96 12.84
C GLU A 514 27.77 11.31 11.35
N ILE A 515 26.55 11.31 10.80
CA ILE A 515 26.31 11.59 9.38
C ILE A 515 26.13 13.10 9.12
N TRP A 516 25.43 13.83 10.00
CA TRP A 516 25.06 15.24 9.78
C TRP A 516 25.92 16.26 10.53
N GLY A 517 26.75 15.86 11.49
CA GLY A 517 27.61 16.75 12.30
C GLY A 517 26.97 17.17 13.60
#